data_AF-Q8ERP7-F1
#
_entry.id   AF-Q8ERP7-F1
#
_cell.length_a   1.000
_cell.length_b   1.000
_cell.length_c   1.000
_cell.angle_alpha   90.00
_cell.angle_beta   90.00
_cell.angle_gamma   90.00
#
_symmetry.space_group_name_H-M   'P 1'
#
loop_
_entity.id
_entity.type
_entity.pdbx_description
1 polymer ?
#
loop_
_entity_poly.entity_id
_entity_poly.type
_entity_poly.pdbx_seq_one_letter_code
_entity_poly.pdbx_strand_id
1 'polypeptide(L)'
;MISRDDIFKYIQNKYKVEPDYPWEKYANFAALRHKDSGKWFGLIMDITGDKLGINSNKKINVLNVKVRKEMIGSLRELENVYPAYHMDKNNWVSIVLDYTETLDDIKSLIEESYELTS
;
A
#
# COMPACT_ATOMS: atom_id res chain seq x y z
N MET A 1 12.92 6.93 4.75
CA MET A 1 12.62 5.49 4.54
C MET A 1 11.73 5.06 5.68
N ILE A 2 10.41 5.05 5.46
CA ILE A 2 9.41 4.67 6.46
C ILE A 2 9.29 3.15 6.59
N SER A 3 8.95 2.67 7.79
CA SER A 3 8.71 1.24 8.02
C SER A 3 7.24 0.87 7.87
N ARG A 4 6.98 -0.42 7.71
CA ARG A 4 5.62 -0.99 7.78
C ARG A 4 4.91 -0.64 9.09
N ASP A 5 5.67 -0.62 10.19
CA ASP A 5 5.15 -0.34 11.52
C ASP A 5 4.68 1.11 11.65
N ASP A 6 5.24 2.04 10.87
CA ASP A 6 4.79 3.44 10.89
C ASP A 6 3.45 3.60 10.16
N ILE A 7 3.23 2.82 9.10
CA ILE A 7 1.91 2.68 8.45
C ILE A 7 0.90 2.07 9.44
N PHE A 8 1.27 0.97 10.13
CA PHE A 8 0.40 0.33 11.11
C PHE A 8 0.07 1.23 12.30
N LYS A 9 1.06 1.93 12.89
CA LYS A 9 0.86 2.92 13.97
C LYS A 9 -0.07 4.04 13.52
N TYR A 10 0.14 4.60 12.33
CA TYR A 10 -0.69 5.68 11.79
C TYR A 10 -2.15 5.23 11.61
N ILE A 11 -2.37 4.07 10.99
CA ILE A 11 -3.71 3.52 10.74
C ILE A 11 -4.42 3.16 12.06
N GLN A 12 -3.73 2.51 13.00
CA GLN A 12 -4.30 2.19 14.32
C GLN A 12 -4.57 3.46 15.14
N ASN A 13 -3.75 4.51 15.02
CA ASN A 13 -4.00 5.77 15.72
C ASN A 13 -5.20 6.53 15.14
N LYS A 14 -5.31 6.65 13.81
CA LYS A 14 -6.37 7.43 13.16
C LYS A 14 -7.70 6.67 13.00
N TYR A 15 -7.64 5.45 12.47
CA TYR A 15 -8.82 4.66 12.08
C TYR A 15 -9.18 3.53 13.06
N LYS A 16 -8.32 3.27 14.07
CA LYS A 16 -8.45 2.14 15.01
C LYS A 16 -8.49 0.79 14.28
N VAL A 17 -7.83 0.68 13.13
CA VAL A 17 -7.73 -0.55 12.33
C VAL A 17 -6.39 -1.22 12.61
N GLU A 18 -6.45 -2.53 12.87
CA GLU A 18 -5.29 -3.40 13.01
C GLU A 18 -5.12 -4.21 11.71
N PRO A 19 -3.88 -4.57 11.32
CA PRO A 19 -3.63 -5.36 10.11
C PRO A 19 -4.12 -6.81 10.26
N ASP A 20 -4.71 -7.37 9.20
CA ASP A 20 -5.08 -8.78 9.12
C ASP A 20 -4.15 -9.58 8.20
N TYR A 21 -3.93 -10.85 8.53
CA TYR A 21 -2.93 -11.72 7.89
C TYR A 21 -3.62 -12.97 7.29
N PRO A 22 -4.34 -12.84 6.16
CA PRO A 22 -5.24 -13.89 5.65
C PRO A 22 -4.53 -14.99 4.86
N TRP A 23 -3.19 -15.02 4.83
CA TRP A 23 -2.40 -15.95 4.02
C TRP A 23 -1.33 -16.67 4.86
N GLU A 24 -1.57 -17.94 5.20
CA GLU A 24 -0.59 -18.77 5.94
C GLU A 24 0.79 -18.80 5.25
N LYS A 25 0.82 -18.98 3.92
CA LYS A 25 2.05 -19.03 3.11
C LYS A 25 2.75 -17.67 3.01
N TYR A 26 2.05 -16.56 3.27
CA TYR A 26 2.56 -15.20 3.18
C TYR A 26 2.28 -14.48 4.50
N ALA A 27 2.74 -15.04 5.62
CA ALA A 27 2.53 -14.47 6.97
C ALA A 27 3.04 -13.03 7.15
N ASN A 28 3.90 -12.54 6.25
CA ASN A 28 4.34 -11.15 6.17
C ASN A 28 3.42 -10.24 5.31
N PHE A 29 2.34 -10.74 4.72
CA PHE A 29 1.39 -9.94 3.94
C PHE A 29 0.23 -9.51 4.83
N ALA A 30 0.04 -8.20 4.97
CA ALA A 30 -0.93 -7.58 5.86
C ALA A 30 -1.98 -6.82 5.04
N ALA A 31 -3.22 -7.29 5.04
CA ALA A 31 -4.33 -6.52 4.52
C ALA A 31 -4.79 -5.47 5.56
N LEU A 32 -5.40 -4.40 5.07
CA LEU A 32 -5.86 -3.25 5.85
C LEU A 32 -7.32 -2.98 5.44
N ARG A 33 -8.25 -3.17 6.37
CA ARG A 33 -9.68 -3.26 6.06
C ARG A 33 -10.56 -2.42 6.99
N HIS A 34 -11.67 -1.95 6.45
CA HIS A 34 -12.75 -1.35 7.22
C HIS A 34 -13.37 -2.38 8.17
N LYS A 35 -13.55 -2.01 9.44
CA LYS A 35 -14.12 -2.91 10.46
C LYS A 35 -15.54 -3.35 10.14
N ASP A 36 -16.37 -2.44 9.66
CA ASP A 36 -17.80 -2.68 9.48
C ASP A 36 -18.15 -3.35 8.15
N SER A 37 -17.39 -3.07 7.08
CA SER A 37 -17.68 -3.55 5.72
C SER A 37 -16.70 -4.62 5.22
N GLY A 38 -15.58 -4.85 5.90
CA GLY A 38 -14.55 -5.80 5.48
C GLY A 38 -13.83 -5.46 4.16
N LYS A 39 -14.17 -4.33 3.53
CA LYS A 39 -13.54 -3.81 2.31
C LYS A 39 -12.09 -3.41 2.59
N TRP A 40 -11.21 -3.67 1.63
CA TRP A 40 -9.78 -3.38 1.77
C TRP A 40 -9.51 -1.95 1.34
N PHE A 41 -8.79 -1.18 2.17
CA PHE A 41 -8.22 0.12 1.83
C PHE A 41 -6.68 0.08 1.72
N GLY A 42 -6.05 -1.04 2.03
CA GLY A 42 -4.62 -1.21 1.81
C GLY A 42 -4.18 -2.67 1.87
N LEU A 43 -2.96 -2.91 1.38
CA LEU A 43 -2.27 -4.20 1.47
C LEU A 43 -0.77 -3.95 1.52
N ILE A 44 -0.09 -4.36 2.59
CA ILE A 44 1.37 -4.28 2.72
C ILE A 44 2.00 -5.66 2.50
N MET A 45 3.02 -5.72 1.63
CA MET A 45 3.70 -6.94 1.19
C MET A 45 5.22 -6.78 1.22
N ASP A 46 5.96 -7.88 1.35
CA ASP A 46 7.42 -7.96 1.24
C ASP A 46 7.85 -8.75 -0.02
N ILE A 47 7.71 -8.12 -1.19
CA ILE A 47 7.97 -8.72 -2.51
C ILE A 47 9.37 -8.38 -3.02
N THR A 48 9.88 -9.16 -3.97
CA THR A 48 11.12 -8.85 -4.68
C THR A 48 10.88 -7.79 -5.77
N GLY A 49 11.85 -6.91 -6.00
CA GLY A 49 11.71 -5.76 -6.92
C GLY A 49 11.29 -6.12 -8.34
N ASP A 50 11.69 -7.29 -8.85
CA ASP A 50 11.29 -7.81 -10.17
C ASP A 50 9.76 -7.88 -10.35
N LYS A 51 9.00 -8.05 -9.26
CA LYS A 51 7.52 -8.07 -9.26
C LYS A 51 6.87 -6.73 -9.60
N LEU A 52 7.63 -5.63 -9.49
CA LEU A 52 7.25 -4.29 -9.95
C LEU A 52 7.98 -3.85 -11.23
N GLY A 53 8.78 -4.74 -11.84
CA GLY A 53 9.63 -4.42 -13.00
C GLY A 53 10.97 -3.77 -12.65
N ILE A 54 11.31 -3.65 -11.36
CA ILE A 54 12.61 -3.16 -10.91
C ILE A 54 13.65 -4.26 -11.13
N ASN A 55 14.82 -3.94 -11.70
CA ASN A 55 15.91 -4.91 -11.90
C ASN A 55 16.62 -5.25 -10.57
N SER A 56 15.92 -5.93 -9.66
CA SER A 56 16.39 -6.27 -8.32
C SER A 56 15.68 -7.49 -7.75
N ASN A 57 16.46 -8.48 -7.32
CA ASN A 57 15.98 -9.64 -6.56
C ASN A 57 15.94 -9.39 -5.03
N LYS A 58 16.23 -8.17 -4.56
CA LYS A 58 16.07 -7.81 -3.14
C LYS A 58 14.58 -7.73 -2.81
N LYS A 59 14.20 -8.19 -1.61
CA LYS A 59 12.90 -7.85 -1.03
C LYS A 59 12.83 -6.35 -0.74
N ILE A 60 11.66 -5.78 -0.97
CA ILE A 60 11.27 -4.40 -0.68
C ILE A 60 9.89 -4.39 -0.04
N ASN A 61 9.60 -3.40 0.82
CA ASN A 61 8.27 -3.26 1.41
C ASN A 61 7.37 -2.44 0.49
N VAL A 62 6.20 -2.98 0.16
CA VAL A 62 5.26 -2.38 -0.80
C VAL A 62 3.90 -2.22 -0.14
N LEU A 63 3.36 -1.01 -0.17
CA LEU A 63 1.99 -0.69 0.20
C LEU A 63 1.15 -0.47 -1.06
N ASN A 64 0.13 -1.29 -1.26
CA ASN A 64 -0.93 -0.99 -2.21
C ASN A 64 -1.98 -0.08 -1.58
N VAL A 65 -2.39 0.95 -2.30
CA VAL A 65 -3.52 1.84 -1.98
C VAL A 65 -4.41 2.04 -3.19
N LYS A 66 -5.72 2.26 -2.94
CA LYS A 66 -6.70 2.62 -3.94
C LYS A 66 -6.68 4.12 -4.14
N VAL A 67 -6.76 4.58 -5.38
CA VAL A 67 -6.72 5.98 -5.78
C VAL A 67 -7.75 6.22 -6.87
N ARG A 68 -8.09 7.48 -7.14
CA ARG A 68 -9.00 7.79 -8.27
C ARG A 68 -8.35 7.45 -9.61
N LYS A 69 -9.17 7.04 -10.59
CA LYS A 69 -8.68 6.53 -11.90
C LYS A 69 -7.90 7.60 -12.67
N GLU A 70 -8.30 8.85 -12.54
CA GLU A 70 -7.67 10.04 -13.09
C GLU A 70 -6.26 10.30 -12.50
N MET A 71 -6.01 9.92 -11.24
CA MET A 71 -4.71 10.10 -10.58
C MET A 71 -3.68 9.02 -10.96
N ILE A 72 -4.12 7.90 -11.54
CA ILE A 72 -3.27 6.75 -11.90
C ILE A 72 -2.11 7.12 -12.84
N GLY A 73 -2.29 8.13 -13.70
CA GLY A 73 -1.24 8.64 -14.58
C GLY A 73 -0.13 9.32 -13.79
N SER A 74 -0.39 10.52 -13.28
CA SER A 74 0.59 11.35 -12.58
C SER A 74 1.19 10.69 -11.33
N LEU A 75 0.45 9.82 -10.63
CA LEU A 75 1.04 9.08 -9.51
C LEU A 75 2.15 8.13 -9.97
N ARG A 76 2.12 7.60 -11.19
CA ARG A 76 3.18 6.72 -11.74
C ARG A 76 4.33 7.47 -12.40
N GLU A 77 4.32 8.80 -12.31
CA GLU A 77 5.48 9.66 -12.65
C GLU A 77 6.40 9.84 -11.42
N LEU A 78 5.97 9.40 -10.22
CA LEU A 78 6.76 9.40 -8.98
C LEU A 78 7.65 8.15 -8.89
N GLU A 79 8.94 8.33 -8.57
CA GLU A 79 9.95 7.26 -8.61
C GLU A 79 9.65 6.05 -7.71
N ASN A 80 8.89 6.24 -6.63
CA ASN A 80 8.51 5.21 -5.66
C ASN A 80 7.15 4.53 -5.96
N VAL A 81 6.45 4.86 -7.05
CA VAL A 81 5.07 4.42 -7.32
C VAL A 81 4.94 3.66 -8.64
N TYR A 82 4.41 2.44 -8.54
CA TYR A 82 4.38 1.46 -9.63
C TYR A 82 2.94 1.01 -9.96
N PRO A 83 2.72 0.38 -11.14
CA PRO A 83 1.47 -0.30 -11.45
C PRO A 83 1.13 -1.37 -10.42
N ALA A 84 -0.13 -1.43 -9.97
CA ALA A 84 -0.54 -2.28 -8.86
C ALA A 84 -0.17 -3.77 -9.04
N TYR A 85 0.57 -4.29 -8.06
CA TYR A 85 0.81 -5.72 -7.89
C TYR A 85 -0.38 -6.39 -7.18
N HIS A 86 -0.83 -7.54 -7.68
CA HIS A 86 -2.06 -8.27 -7.30
C HIS A 86 -3.43 -7.54 -7.37
N MET A 87 -3.49 -6.20 -7.35
CA MET A 87 -4.74 -5.42 -7.39
C MET A 87 -5.04 -4.86 -8.80
N ASP A 88 -6.24 -4.27 -8.98
CA ASP A 88 -6.67 -3.66 -10.25
C ASP A 88 -5.85 -2.39 -10.58
N LYS A 89 -5.11 -2.46 -11.70
CA LYS A 89 -4.24 -1.38 -12.19
C LYS A 89 -4.99 -0.12 -12.67
N ASN A 90 -6.32 -0.13 -12.71
CA ASN A 90 -7.15 1.03 -13.07
C ASN A 90 -7.55 1.91 -11.87
N ASN A 91 -7.38 1.42 -10.64
CA ASN A 91 -7.76 2.16 -9.42
C ASN A 91 -6.87 1.84 -8.20
N TRP A 92 -5.81 1.03 -8.35
CA TRP A 92 -4.75 0.87 -7.35
C TRP A 92 -3.37 1.26 -7.91
N VAL A 93 -2.48 1.61 -6.99
CA VAL A 93 -1.02 1.76 -7.21
C VAL A 93 -0.26 0.96 -6.16
N SER A 94 1.00 0.62 -6.45
CA SER A 94 1.94 0.00 -5.52
C SER A 94 3.03 1.00 -5.15
N ILE A 95 3.06 1.44 -3.89
CA ILE A 95 4.04 2.38 -3.34
C ILE A 95 5.16 1.59 -2.67
N VAL A 96 6.42 1.83 -3.01
CA VAL A 96 7.57 1.23 -2.32
C VAL A 96 7.90 2.04 -1.07
N LEU A 97 7.56 1.51 0.11
CA LEU A 97 7.77 2.16 1.41
C LEU A 97 9.26 2.44 1.68
N ASP A 98 10.14 1.64 1.08
CA ASP A 98 11.58 1.83 1.16
C ASP A 98 12.05 3.12 0.41
N TYR A 99 11.25 3.72 -0.50
CA TYR A 99 11.71 4.75 -1.46
C TYR A 99 11.07 6.18 -1.45
N THR A 100 10.22 6.71 -0.55
CA THR A 100 9.76 6.27 0.76
C THR A 100 10.28 7.13 1.92
N GLU A 101 10.59 8.42 1.73
CA GLU A 101 11.25 9.25 2.75
C GLU A 101 10.46 9.37 4.07
N THR A 102 9.27 9.95 4.05
CA THR A 102 8.44 10.27 5.21
C THR A 102 7.04 9.68 5.10
N LEU A 103 6.28 9.70 6.19
CA LEU A 103 4.89 9.24 6.19
C LEU A 103 3.97 10.22 5.45
N ASP A 104 4.19 11.53 5.64
CA ASP A 104 3.32 12.57 5.10
C ASP A 104 3.31 12.59 3.56
N ASP A 105 4.41 12.15 2.91
CA ASP A 105 4.53 12.01 1.44
C ASP A 105 3.44 11.12 0.81
N ILE A 106 2.96 10.11 1.55
CA ILE A 106 2.00 9.10 1.05
C ILE A 106 0.71 9.02 1.88
N LYS A 107 0.67 9.73 3.01
CA LYS A 107 -0.45 9.78 3.94
C LYS A 107 -1.76 10.13 3.26
N SER A 108 -1.78 11.16 2.42
CA SER A 108 -2.95 11.58 1.63
C SER A 108 -3.52 10.44 0.77
N LEU A 109 -2.68 9.54 0.23
CA LEU A 109 -3.10 8.39 -0.56
C LEU A 109 -3.68 7.27 0.32
N ILE A 110 -3.21 7.11 1.55
CA ILE A 110 -3.82 6.20 2.55
C ILE A 110 -5.19 6.74 2.97
N GLU A 111 -5.29 8.06 3.19
CA GLU A 111 -6.53 8.75 3.55
C GLU A 111 -7.59 8.64 2.43
N GLU A 112 -7.22 8.98 1.19
CA GLU A 112 -8.11 8.82 0.03
C GLU A 112 -8.50 7.35 -0.19
N SER A 113 -7.57 6.40 -0.05
CA SER A 113 -7.88 4.98 -0.21
C SER A 113 -8.94 4.50 0.80
N TYR A 114 -8.87 4.98 2.05
CA TYR A 114 -9.86 4.70 3.09
C TYR A 114 -11.24 5.24 2.70
N GLU A 115 -11.32 6.48 2.22
CA GLU A 115 -12.56 7.11 1.75
C GLU A 115 -13.15 6.40 0.52
N LEU A 116 -12.33 6.09 -0.48
CA LEU A 116 -12.73 5.39 -1.72
C LEU A 116 -13.16 3.92 -1.51
N THR A 117 -13.13 3.41 -0.27
CA THR A 117 -13.41 2.01 0.06
C THR A 117 -14.30 1.82 1.28
N SER A 118 -14.86 2.90 1.84
CA SER A 118 -15.85 2.82 2.93
C SER A 118 -17.09 2.04 2.49
#